data_AF-A0A653PRN5-F1
#
_entry.id   AF-A0A653PRN5-F1
#
_cell.length_a   1.000
_cell.length_b   1.000
_cell.length_c   1.000
_cell.angle_alpha   90.00
_cell.angle_beta   90.00
_cell.angle_gamma   90.00
#
_symmetry.space_group_name_H-M   'P 1'
#
loop_
_entity.id
_entity.type
_entity.pdbx_description
1 polymer ?
#
loop_
_entity_poly.entity_id
_entity_poly.type
_entity_poly.pdbx_seq_one_letter_code
_entity_poly.pdbx_strand_id
1 'polypeptide(L)'
;MTRLIERLFAAGYLAVIVLFLCAGAALVGLAAVEMWGALAPSRTLDLRARFDSVLDAIGIVTIALVAFELAQTVFEEEVRREVKISGPTRVRRFLSRFMVVLVVALSIETLVAVFRLLHEAPEQLPYAAAIGATAALLLVGWGVFLRLNRSVEELEPEAMAAAKDEDGEVAADADADAASPPPKAARRRRPARKVPAAE
;
A
#
# COMPACT_ATOMS: atom_id res chain seq x y z
N MET A 1 35.36 5.54 13.84
CA MET A 1 34.54 4.42 14.35
C MET A 1 33.05 4.67 14.16
N THR A 2 32.52 5.86 14.49
CA THR A 2 31.11 6.23 14.24
C THR A 2 30.65 6.05 12.79
N ARG A 3 31.41 6.52 11.80
CA ARG A 3 31.07 6.32 10.37
C ARG A 3 31.08 4.87 9.89
N LEU A 4 31.82 3.99 10.58
CA LEU A 4 31.81 2.55 10.27
C LEU A 4 30.54 1.92 10.81
N ILE A 5 30.13 2.31 12.03
CA ILE A 5 28.89 1.88 12.67
C ILE A 5 27.68 2.35 11.84
N GLU A 6 27.64 3.63 11.43
CA GLU A 6 26.57 4.17 10.59
C GLU A 6 26.43 3.40 9.25
N ARG A 7 27.54 3.09 8.59
CA ARG A 7 27.54 2.28 7.35
C ARG A 7 27.09 0.85 7.59
N LEU A 8 27.44 0.26 8.74
CA LEU A 8 27.01 -1.09 9.12
C LEU A 8 25.49 -1.13 9.32
N PHE A 9 24.93 -0.15 10.04
CA PHE A 9 23.48 -0.04 10.24
C PHE A 9 22.75 0.20 8.91
N ALA A 10 23.23 1.14 8.09
CA ALA A 10 22.65 1.39 6.77
C ALA A 10 22.69 0.15 5.86
N ALA A 11 23.82 -0.58 5.85
CA ALA A 11 23.94 -1.84 5.12
C ALA A 11 22.98 -2.91 5.65
N GLY A 12 22.81 -2.99 6.98
CA GLY A 12 21.86 -3.88 7.63
C GLY A 12 20.42 -3.60 7.22
N TYR A 13 19.96 -2.35 7.32
CA TYR A 13 18.61 -1.96 6.91
C TYR A 13 18.38 -2.19 5.41
N LEU A 14 19.36 -1.88 4.57
CA LEU A 14 19.29 -2.16 3.14
C LEU A 14 19.16 -3.66 2.87
N ALA A 15 19.92 -4.50 3.57
CA ALA A 15 19.81 -5.95 3.43
C ALA A 15 18.43 -6.47 3.84
N VAL A 16 17.85 -5.94 4.93
CA VAL A 16 16.49 -6.28 5.39
C VAL A 16 15.45 -5.89 4.33
N ILE A 17 15.53 -4.68 3.77
CA ILE A 17 14.62 -4.21 2.72
C ILE A 17 14.71 -5.13 1.50
N VAL A 18 15.93 -5.41 1.02
CA VAL A 18 16.14 -6.31 -0.13
C VAL A 18 15.56 -7.69 0.15
N LEU A 19 15.77 -8.23 1.35
CA LEU A 19 15.24 -9.54 1.74
C LEU A 19 13.70 -9.56 1.70
N PHE A 20 13.03 -8.56 2.27
CA PHE A 20 11.57 -8.46 2.23
C PHE A 20 11.04 -8.29 0.80
N LEU A 21 11.70 -7.48 -0.04
CA LEU A 21 11.32 -7.32 -1.44
C LEU A 21 11.48 -8.63 -2.23
N CYS A 22 12.59 -9.34 -2.04
CA CYS A 22 12.82 -10.64 -2.67
C CYS A 22 11.81 -11.68 -2.18
N ALA A 23 11.52 -11.73 -0.88
CA ALA A 23 10.52 -12.64 -0.31
C ALA A 23 9.11 -12.33 -0.84
N GLY A 24 8.69 -11.07 -0.84
CA GLY A 24 7.41 -10.65 -1.39
C GLY A 24 7.29 -10.99 -2.88
N ALA A 25 8.32 -10.71 -3.68
CA ALA A 25 8.34 -11.04 -5.10
C ALA A 25 8.29 -12.57 -5.35
N ALA A 26 9.01 -13.35 -4.55
CA ALA A 26 8.97 -14.81 -4.62
C ALA A 26 7.58 -15.35 -4.27
N LEU A 27 6.94 -14.83 -3.22
CA LEU A 27 5.57 -15.20 -2.84
C LEU A 27 4.57 -14.83 -3.92
N VAL A 28 4.67 -13.63 -4.54
CA VAL A 28 3.82 -13.26 -5.69
C VAL A 28 4.04 -14.24 -6.85
N GLY A 29 5.28 -14.62 -7.13
CA GLY A 29 5.60 -15.63 -8.15
C GLY A 29 4.96 -16.98 -7.84
N LEU A 30 5.05 -17.46 -6.61
CA LEU A 30 4.42 -18.71 -6.16
C LEU A 30 2.90 -18.64 -6.26
N ALA A 31 2.28 -17.54 -5.83
CA ALA A 31 0.84 -17.34 -5.96
C ALA A 31 0.39 -17.33 -7.43
N ALA A 32 1.17 -16.70 -8.32
CA ALA A 32 0.87 -16.70 -9.76
C ALA A 32 0.96 -18.10 -10.36
N VAL A 33 1.94 -18.90 -9.94
CA VAL A 33 2.08 -20.31 -10.36
C VAL A 33 0.91 -21.15 -9.84
N GLU A 34 0.53 -21.00 -8.58
CA GLU A 34 -0.61 -21.71 -7.97
C GLU A 34 -1.92 -21.34 -8.69
N MET A 35 -2.16 -20.04 -8.89
CA MET A 35 -3.31 -19.50 -9.61
C MET A 35 -3.38 -20.04 -11.05
N TRP A 36 -2.26 -19.99 -11.78
CA TRP A 36 -2.19 -20.55 -13.13
C TRP A 36 -2.50 -22.05 -13.14
N GLY A 37 -1.95 -22.81 -12.18
CA GLY A 37 -2.24 -24.23 -12.00
C GLY A 37 -3.72 -24.52 -11.73
N ALA A 38 -4.37 -23.67 -10.95
CA ALA A 38 -5.79 -23.77 -10.61
C ALA A 38 -6.72 -23.45 -11.79
N LEU A 39 -6.31 -22.56 -12.69
CA LEU A 39 -7.09 -22.12 -13.86
C LEU A 39 -6.78 -22.93 -15.13
N ALA A 40 -5.59 -23.55 -15.23
CA ALA A 40 -5.16 -24.29 -16.41
C ALA A 40 -6.20 -25.34 -16.85
N PRO A 41 -6.75 -25.25 -18.07
CA PRO A 41 -7.70 -26.24 -18.59
C PRO A 41 -7.07 -27.62 -18.80
N SER A 42 -5.74 -27.67 -18.94
CA SER A 42 -4.99 -28.92 -19.14
C SER A 42 -4.92 -29.81 -17.91
N ARG A 43 -5.20 -29.30 -16.70
CA ARG A 43 -5.28 -30.11 -15.48
C ARG A 43 -6.71 -30.58 -15.25
N THR A 44 -6.89 -31.88 -15.12
CA THR A 44 -8.16 -32.48 -14.69
C THR A 44 -8.27 -32.41 -13.16
N LEU A 45 -8.50 -31.20 -12.64
CA LEU A 45 -8.85 -30.94 -11.25
C LEU A 45 -10.36 -30.76 -11.14
N ASP A 46 -10.95 -31.29 -10.06
CA ASP A 46 -12.34 -31.01 -9.73
C ASP A 46 -12.52 -29.55 -9.29
N LEU A 47 -13.77 -29.08 -9.22
CA LEU A 47 -14.06 -27.69 -8.87
C LEU A 47 -13.61 -27.35 -7.43
N ARG A 48 -13.63 -28.35 -6.53
CA ARG A 48 -13.23 -28.21 -5.13
C ARG A 48 -11.74 -27.92 -5.01
N ALA A 49 -10.89 -28.75 -5.60
CA ALA A 49 -9.44 -28.54 -5.58
C ALA A 49 -9.04 -27.23 -6.27
N ARG A 50 -9.74 -26.83 -7.35
CA ARG A 50 -9.53 -25.52 -7.98
C ARG A 50 -9.84 -24.37 -7.04
N PHE A 51 -10.94 -24.46 -6.29
CA PHE A 51 -11.31 -23.45 -5.30
C PHE A 51 -10.28 -23.37 -4.16
N ASP A 52 -9.83 -24.51 -3.65
CA ASP A 52 -8.85 -24.55 -2.55
C ASP A 52 -7.49 -23.98 -3.00
N SER A 53 -7.01 -24.28 -4.22
CA SER A 53 -5.82 -23.64 -4.80
C SER A 53 -5.96 -22.12 -4.96
N VAL A 54 -7.16 -21.63 -5.33
CA VAL A 54 -7.41 -20.18 -5.41
C VAL A 54 -7.34 -19.53 -4.04
N LEU A 55 -7.89 -20.17 -3.01
CA LEU A 55 -7.80 -19.70 -1.62
C LEU A 55 -6.35 -19.68 -1.12
N ASP A 56 -5.58 -20.73 -1.39
CA ASP A 56 -4.16 -20.80 -1.04
C ASP A 56 -3.36 -19.69 -1.76
N ALA A 57 -3.63 -19.44 -3.04
CA ALA A 57 -3.00 -18.33 -3.77
C ALA A 57 -3.33 -16.96 -3.15
N ILE A 58 -4.57 -16.74 -2.69
CA ILE A 58 -4.98 -15.51 -1.98
C ILE A 58 -4.22 -15.37 -0.66
N GLY A 59 -4.08 -16.45 0.11
CA GLY A 59 -3.26 -16.47 1.32
C GLY A 59 -1.80 -16.10 1.05
N ILE A 60 -1.18 -16.70 0.03
CA ILE A 60 0.20 -16.39 -0.36
C ILE A 60 0.35 -14.91 -0.77
N VAL A 61 -0.59 -14.34 -1.53
CA VAL A 61 -0.56 -12.91 -1.90
C VAL A 61 -0.71 -12.00 -0.69
N THR A 62 -1.52 -12.41 0.29
CA THR A 62 -1.72 -11.64 1.53
C THR A 62 -0.43 -11.56 2.33
N ILE A 63 0.32 -12.66 2.43
CA ILE A 63 1.65 -12.67 3.06
C ILE A 63 2.63 -11.83 2.26
N ALA A 64 2.59 -11.88 0.92
CA ALA A 64 3.44 -11.07 0.06
C ALA A 64 3.18 -9.56 0.27
N LEU A 65 1.92 -9.16 0.40
CA LEU A 65 1.54 -7.77 0.68
C LEU A 65 2.13 -7.27 2.00
N VAL A 66 2.07 -8.10 3.05
CA VAL A 66 2.69 -7.77 4.35
C VAL A 66 4.21 -7.63 4.21
N ALA A 67 4.87 -8.49 3.44
CA ALA A 67 6.31 -8.38 3.19
C ALA A 67 6.68 -7.06 2.48
N PHE A 68 5.90 -6.65 1.48
CA PHE A 68 6.14 -5.37 0.79
C PHE A 68 5.90 -4.15 1.69
N GLU A 69 4.83 -4.17 2.51
CA GLU A 69 4.57 -3.07 3.45
C GLU A 69 5.70 -2.93 4.47
N LEU A 70 6.26 -4.05 4.96
CA LEU A 70 7.42 -4.06 5.85
C LEU A 70 8.69 -3.53 5.16
N ALA A 71 8.94 -3.90 3.91
CA ALA A 71 10.06 -3.35 3.15
C ALA A 71 9.94 -1.82 3.00
N GLN A 72 8.75 -1.34 2.63
CA GLN A 72 8.48 0.09 2.46
C GLN A 72 8.61 0.84 3.78
N THR A 73 8.07 0.26 4.86
CA THR A 73 8.19 0.76 6.23
C THR A 73 9.64 0.98 6.64
N VAL A 74 10.49 -0.04 6.49
CA VAL A 74 11.91 0.05 6.87
C VAL A 74 12.63 1.06 5.97
N PHE A 75 12.29 1.12 4.68
CA PHE A 75 12.87 2.09 3.75
C PHE A 75 12.50 3.54 4.11
N GLU A 76 11.23 3.82 4.43
CA GLU A 76 10.76 5.16 4.79
C GLU A 76 11.31 5.64 6.13
N GLU A 77 11.37 4.78 7.14
CA GLU A 77 11.77 5.18 8.50
C GLU A 77 13.28 5.16 8.73
N GLU A 78 14.02 4.21 8.14
CA GLU A 78 15.45 4.02 8.47
C GLU A 78 16.39 4.48 7.35
N VAL A 79 15.98 4.42 6.09
CA VAL A 79 16.83 4.79 4.95
C VAL A 79 16.56 6.22 4.47
N ARG A 80 15.30 6.61 4.29
CA ARG A 80 14.91 7.96 3.85
C ARG A 80 14.82 8.96 5.01
N ARG A 81 15.39 8.64 6.17
CA ARG A 81 15.34 9.51 7.36
C ARG A 81 16.20 10.75 7.19
N GLU A 82 15.66 11.77 6.52
CA GLU A 82 16.24 13.11 6.48
C GLU A 82 16.08 13.76 7.86
N VAL A 83 17.16 13.70 8.65
CA VAL A 83 17.58 14.54 9.78
C VAL A 83 16.50 15.40 10.49
N LYS A 84 16.26 15.07 11.77
CA LYS A 84 15.94 15.95 12.94
C LYS A 84 14.55 16.61 13.14
N ILE A 85 13.44 16.05 12.65
CA ILE A 85 12.14 16.34 13.28
C ILE A 85 11.38 15.03 13.53
N SER A 86 11.68 14.38 14.65
CA SER A 86 10.89 13.28 15.20
C SER A 86 9.75 13.86 16.05
N GLY A 87 8.75 14.45 15.39
CA GLY A 87 7.51 14.84 16.07
C GLY A 87 6.65 13.61 16.42
N PRO A 88 5.96 13.60 17.58
CA PRO A 88 5.00 12.54 17.96
C PRO A 88 3.95 12.23 16.87
N THR A 89 3.57 13.24 16.09
CA THR A 89 2.56 13.17 15.01
C THR A 89 2.97 12.25 13.86
N ARG A 90 4.27 12.17 13.54
CA ARG A 90 4.76 11.39 12.40
C ARG A 90 4.80 9.89 12.71
N VAL A 91 5.25 9.52 13.91
CA VAL A 91 5.18 8.14 14.43
C VAL A 91 3.74 7.65 14.47
N ARG A 92 2.79 8.53 14.85
CA ARG A 92 1.36 8.22 14.84
C ARG A 92 0.87 7.90 13.43
N ARG A 93 1.15 8.74 12.43
CA ARG A 93 0.72 8.51 11.03
C ARG A 93 1.31 7.21 10.46
N PHE A 94 2.58 6.94 10.75
CA PHE A 94 3.24 5.69 10.36
C PHE A 94 2.53 4.47 10.98
N LEU A 95 2.36 4.48 12.31
CA LEU A 95 1.73 3.38 13.03
C LEU A 95 0.27 3.17 12.57
N SER A 96 -0.44 4.25 12.23
CA SER A 96 -1.78 4.19 11.64
C SER A 96 -1.81 3.43 10.32
N ARG A 97 -0.91 3.78 9.39
CA ARG A 97 -0.86 3.14 8.08
C ARG A 97 -0.52 1.67 8.22
N PHE A 98 0.52 1.36 9.01
CA PHE A 98 0.97 0.00 9.23
C PHE A 98 -0.12 -0.87 9.86
N MET A 99 -0.82 -0.35 10.89
CA MET A 99 -1.88 -1.08 11.56
C MET A 99 -3.07 -1.39 10.64
N VAL A 100 -3.47 -0.45 9.78
CA VAL A 100 -4.56 -0.69 8.79
C VAL A 100 -4.19 -1.85 7.87
N VAL A 101 -2.96 -1.88 7.37
CA VAL A 101 -2.50 -2.97 6.50
C VAL A 101 -2.51 -4.31 7.24
N LEU A 102 -2.03 -4.37 8.49
CA LEU A 102 -2.06 -5.58 9.30
C LEU A 102 -3.49 -6.09 9.56
N VAL A 103 -4.42 -5.19 9.91
CA VAL A 103 -5.81 -5.58 10.17
C VAL A 103 -6.46 -6.10 8.90
N VAL A 104 -6.24 -5.47 7.76
CA VAL A 104 -6.76 -5.94 6.46
C VAL A 104 -6.19 -7.32 6.12
N ALA A 105 -4.88 -7.52 6.28
CA ALA A 105 -4.23 -8.81 6.01
C ALA A 105 -4.79 -9.93 6.91
N LEU A 106 -4.89 -9.70 8.23
CA LEU A 106 -5.45 -10.68 9.16
C LEU A 106 -6.94 -10.96 8.90
N SER A 107 -7.70 -9.96 8.42
CA SER A 107 -9.10 -10.14 8.05
C SER A 107 -9.24 -11.05 6.83
N ILE A 108 -8.39 -10.87 5.82
CA ILE A 108 -8.34 -11.75 4.64
C ILE A 108 -7.91 -13.16 5.04
N GLU A 109 -6.87 -13.29 5.87
CA GLU A 109 -6.39 -14.58 6.37
C GLU A 109 -7.49 -15.33 7.14
N THR A 110 -8.24 -14.62 7.97
CA THR A 110 -9.39 -15.18 8.68
C THR A 110 -10.44 -15.70 7.71
N LEU A 111 -10.77 -14.94 6.66
CA LEU A 111 -11.77 -15.33 5.67
C LEU A 111 -11.34 -16.59 4.89
N VAL A 112 -10.06 -16.63 4.46
CA VAL A 112 -9.46 -17.79 3.81
C VAL A 112 -9.54 -19.02 4.73
N ALA A 113 -9.15 -18.88 6.00
CA ALA A 113 -9.21 -19.94 6.98
C ALA A 113 -10.63 -20.44 7.22
N VAL A 114 -11.63 -19.54 7.33
CA VAL A 114 -13.04 -19.93 7.48
C VAL A 114 -13.52 -20.73 6.28
N PHE A 115 -13.27 -20.27 5.06
CA PHE A 115 -13.74 -21.01 3.87
C PHE A 115 -13.08 -22.37 3.72
N ARG A 116 -11.80 -22.50 4.09
CA ARG A 116 -11.08 -23.77 4.07
C ARG A 116 -11.65 -24.74 5.12
N LEU A 117 -11.70 -24.32 6.37
CA LEU A 117 -12.11 -25.17 7.49
C LEU A 117 -13.61 -25.51 7.45
N LEU A 118 -14.46 -24.64 6.90
CA LEU A 118 -15.89 -24.92 6.75
C LEU A 118 -16.15 -26.21 5.97
N HIS A 119 -15.26 -26.59 5.06
CA HIS A 119 -15.43 -27.76 4.23
C HIS A 119 -14.47 -28.91 4.57
N GLU A 120 -13.28 -28.64 5.11
CA GLU A 120 -12.29 -29.68 5.45
C GLU A 120 -12.47 -30.23 6.87
N ALA A 121 -12.66 -29.34 7.85
CA ALA A 121 -12.66 -29.66 9.27
C ALA A 121 -13.52 -28.65 10.05
N PRO A 122 -14.86 -28.73 9.96
CA PRO A 122 -15.77 -27.75 10.58
C PRO A 122 -15.57 -27.62 12.09
N GLU A 123 -15.12 -28.68 12.75
CA GLU A 123 -14.76 -28.71 14.17
C GLU A 123 -13.60 -27.76 14.53
N GLN A 124 -12.80 -27.34 13.55
CA GLN A 124 -11.69 -26.40 13.72
C GLN A 124 -12.07 -24.95 13.45
N LEU A 125 -13.32 -24.65 13.06
CA LEU A 125 -13.81 -23.28 12.88
C LEU A 125 -13.57 -22.34 14.09
N PRO A 126 -13.57 -22.81 15.36
CA PRO A 126 -13.17 -21.97 16.48
C PRO A 126 -11.75 -21.39 16.38
N TYR A 127 -10.81 -22.08 15.72
CA TYR A 127 -9.46 -21.55 15.48
C TYR A 127 -9.48 -20.38 14.49
N ALA A 128 -10.21 -20.49 13.38
CA ALA A 128 -10.40 -19.37 12.47
C ALA A 128 -11.12 -18.19 13.15
N ALA A 129 -12.12 -18.48 13.98
CA ALA A 129 -12.78 -17.45 14.80
C ALA A 129 -11.79 -16.77 15.77
N ALA A 130 -10.83 -17.50 16.34
CA ALA A 130 -9.78 -16.92 17.19
C ALA A 130 -8.82 -15.99 16.42
N ILE A 131 -8.46 -16.34 15.18
CA ILE A 131 -7.68 -15.45 14.29
C ILE A 131 -8.48 -14.17 14.01
N GLY A 132 -9.76 -14.30 13.67
CA GLY A 132 -10.65 -13.16 13.45
C GLY A 132 -10.84 -12.30 14.70
N ALA A 133 -10.98 -12.93 15.87
CA ALA A 133 -11.04 -12.23 17.15
C ALA A 133 -9.74 -11.47 17.45
N THR A 134 -8.58 -12.02 17.08
CA THR A 134 -7.29 -11.34 17.21
C THR A 134 -7.22 -10.11 16.30
N ALA A 135 -7.70 -10.21 15.06
CA ALA A 135 -7.80 -9.06 14.15
C ALA A 135 -8.72 -7.97 14.71
N ALA A 136 -9.88 -8.35 15.25
CA ALA A 136 -10.82 -7.43 15.89
C ALA A 136 -10.22 -6.77 17.14
N LEU A 137 -9.51 -7.53 17.98
CA LEU A 137 -8.81 -7.01 19.16
C LEU A 137 -7.70 -6.04 18.78
N LEU A 138 -6.93 -6.33 17.73
CA LEU A 138 -5.93 -5.39 17.18
C LEU A 138 -6.58 -4.10 16.72
N LEU A 139 -7.70 -4.18 15.99
CA LEU A 139 -8.44 -3.01 15.53
C LEU A 139 -9.00 -2.18 16.69
N VAL A 140 -9.55 -2.83 17.73
CA VAL A 140 -10.02 -2.17 18.94
C VAL A 140 -8.86 -1.52 19.70
N GLY A 141 -7.76 -2.24 19.90
CA GLY A 141 -6.55 -1.73 20.54
C GLY A 141 -5.98 -0.52 19.80
N TRP A 142 -6.02 -0.55 18.48
CA TRP A 142 -5.68 0.57 17.62
C TRP A 142 -6.63 1.76 17.80
N GLY A 143 -7.95 1.54 17.82
CA GLY A 143 -8.93 2.58 18.09
C GLY A 143 -8.76 3.22 19.47
N VAL A 144 -8.43 2.42 20.49
CA VAL A 144 -8.11 2.92 21.84
C VAL A 144 -6.81 3.71 21.82
N PHE A 145 -5.76 3.22 21.15
CA PHE A 145 -4.50 3.94 20.98
C PHE A 145 -4.73 5.31 20.35
N LEU A 146 -5.52 5.38 19.27
CA LEU A 146 -5.91 6.65 18.64
C LEU A 146 -6.64 7.57 19.62
N ARG A 147 -7.61 7.06 20.38
CA ARG A 147 -8.35 7.86 21.37
C ARG A 147 -7.45 8.44 22.45
N LEU A 148 -6.51 7.65 22.96
CA LEU A 148 -5.57 8.06 24.01
C LEU A 148 -4.53 9.06 23.49
N ASN A 149 -4.17 8.99 22.20
CA ASN A 149 -3.23 9.92 21.58
C ASN A 149 -3.88 11.18 20.99
N ARG A 150 -5.22 11.27 21.02
CA ARG A 150 -5.97 12.46 20.57
C ARG A 150 -5.76 13.68 21.47
N SER A 151 -5.42 13.49 22.74
CA SER A 151 -5.14 14.57 23.72
C SER A 151 -3.90 15.42 23.39
N VAL A 152 -3.10 15.03 22.38
CA VAL A 152 -1.97 15.84 21.86
C VAL A 152 -2.42 16.76 20.71
N GLU A 153 -3.54 16.45 20.06
CA GLU A 153 -4.09 17.19 18.91
C GLU A 153 -4.75 18.52 19.32
N GLU A 154 -5.14 18.65 20.59
CA GLU A 154 -5.66 19.90 21.18
C GLU A 154 -4.56 20.89 21.59
N LEU A 155 -3.26 20.50 21.51
CA LEU A 155 -2.13 21.32 21.92
C LEU A 155 -1.36 21.99 20.75
N GLU A 156 -1.62 21.63 19.49
CA GLU A 156 -1.03 22.32 18.32
C GLU A 156 -2.10 22.66 17.26
N PRO A 157 -2.79 23.81 17.41
CA PRO A 157 -3.78 24.31 16.43
C PRO A 157 -3.20 24.62 15.04
N GLU A 158 -1.88 24.71 14.88
CA GLU A 158 -1.23 25.23 13.67
C GLU A 158 -1.07 24.20 12.54
N ALA A 159 -1.08 22.88 12.83
CA ALA A 159 -0.95 21.84 11.81
C ALA A 159 -2.26 21.55 11.03
N MET A 160 -3.41 21.92 11.60
CA MET A 160 -4.73 21.80 10.96
C MET A 160 -5.06 22.95 10.01
N ALA A 161 -4.34 24.08 10.11
CA ALA A 161 -4.50 25.22 9.21
C ALA A 161 -3.80 24.97 7.87
N ALA A 162 -2.55 24.48 7.88
CA ALA A 162 -1.79 24.22 6.66
C ALA A 162 -2.40 23.11 5.77
N ALA A 163 -2.99 22.07 6.35
CA ALA A 163 -3.63 20.99 5.58
C ALA A 163 -4.96 21.39 4.92
N LYS A 164 -5.61 22.47 5.39
CA LYS A 164 -6.83 23.00 4.75
C LYS A 164 -6.55 23.90 3.56
N ASP A 165 -5.39 24.54 3.53
CA ASP A 165 -5.00 25.44 2.43
C ASP A 165 -4.45 24.64 1.22
N GLU A 166 -3.77 23.50 1.44
CA GLU A 166 -3.27 22.63 0.35
C GLU A 166 -4.40 21.96 -0.45
N ASP A 167 -5.50 21.55 0.21
CA ASP A 167 -6.67 20.98 -0.48
C ASP A 167 -7.47 22.04 -1.28
N GLY A 168 -7.31 23.33 -0.95
CA GLY A 168 -7.94 24.44 -1.67
C GLY A 168 -7.24 24.77 -2.99
N GLU A 169 -5.91 24.68 -3.04
CA GLU A 169 -5.14 24.95 -4.26
C GLU A 169 -5.32 23.85 -5.33
N VAL A 170 -5.41 22.57 -4.92
CA VAL A 170 -5.60 21.45 -5.87
C VAL A 170 -6.99 21.47 -6.51
N ALA A 171 -8.03 21.90 -5.79
CA ALA A 171 -9.37 22.06 -6.35
C ALA A 171 -9.47 23.27 -7.28
N ALA A 172 -8.79 24.38 -6.95
CA ALA A 172 -8.75 25.57 -7.78
C ALA A 172 -7.98 25.36 -9.10
N ASP A 173 -6.87 24.62 -9.06
CA ASP A 173 -6.08 24.28 -10.26
C ASP A 173 -6.81 23.29 -11.18
N ALA A 174 -7.58 22.34 -10.62
CA ALA A 174 -8.38 21.40 -11.39
C ALA A 174 -9.58 22.08 -12.11
N ASP A 175 -10.24 23.04 -11.47
CA ASP A 175 -11.32 23.82 -12.09
C ASP A 175 -10.79 24.85 -13.11
N ALA A 176 -9.58 25.39 -12.91
CA ALA A 176 -8.96 26.32 -13.86
C ALA A 176 -8.50 25.63 -15.17
N ASP A 177 -8.01 24.39 -15.09
CA ASP A 177 -7.61 23.60 -16.27
C ASP A 177 -8.84 23.12 -17.07
N ALA A 178 -9.94 22.80 -16.38
CA ALA A 178 -11.20 22.41 -17.00
C ALA A 178 -11.98 23.58 -17.67
N ALA A 179 -11.78 24.82 -17.19
CA ALA A 179 -12.44 26.02 -17.72
C ALA A 179 -11.72 26.68 -18.90
N SER A 180 -10.55 26.17 -19.31
CA SER A 180 -9.76 26.74 -20.41
C SER A 180 -10.42 26.48 -21.77
N PRO A 181 -10.75 27.52 -22.57
CA PRO A 181 -11.40 27.32 -23.85
C PRO A 181 -10.46 26.65 -24.85
N PRO A 182 -10.97 25.81 -25.78
CA PRO A 182 -10.13 25.03 -26.67
C PRO A 182 -9.21 25.95 -27.51
N PRO A 183 -7.96 25.52 -27.79
CA PRO A 183 -7.00 26.34 -28.50
C PRO A 183 -7.53 26.70 -29.89
N LYS A 184 -7.59 28.01 -30.17
CA LYS A 184 -8.08 28.55 -31.45
C LYS A 184 -7.28 27.96 -32.60
N ALA A 185 -7.96 27.24 -33.49
CA ALA A 185 -7.37 26.64 -34.69
C ALA A 185 -6.52 27.68 -35.45
N ALA A 186 -5.22 27.41 -35.54
CA ALA A 186 -4.27 28.26 -36.23
C ALA A 186 -4.71 28.46 -37.69
N ARG A 187 -5.14 29.67 -38.00
CA ARG A 187 -5.53 30.11 -39.35
C ARG A 187 -4.30 29.93 -40.26
N ARG A 188 -4.28 28.87 -41.08
CA ARG A 188 -3.24 28.63 -42.10
C ARG A 188 -3.19 29.85 -43.02
N ARG A 189 -2.18 30.72 -42.82
CA ARG A 189 -1.84 31.79 -43.74
C ARG A 189 -1.41 31.15 -45.07
N ARG A 190 -2.18 31.37 -46.13
CA ARG A 190 -1.76 31.10 -47.51
C ARG A 190 -0.45 31.85 -47.78
N PRO A 191 0.58 31.21 -48.37
CA PRO A 191 1.82 31.92 -48.72
C PRO A 191 1.54 32.92 -49.85
N ALA A 192 2.05 34.14 -49.68
CA ALA A 192 1.93 35.21 -50.66
C ALA A 192 2.74 34.88 -51.92
N ARG A 193 2.08 35.01 -53.08
CA ARG A 193 2.69 34.89 -54.41
C ARG A 193 3.68 36.06 -54.60
N LYS A 194 4.97 35.76 -54.74
CA LYS A 194 5.98 36.75 -55.12
C LYS A 194 5.66 37.28 -56.53
N VAL A 195 5.54 38.59 -56.67
CA VAL A 195 5.56 39.29 -57.96
C VAL A 195 7.00 39.72 -58.21
N PRO A 196 7.59 39.51 -59.40
CA PRO A 196 8.97 39.90 -59.66
C PRO A 196 9.08 41.41 -59.87
N ALA A 197 10.16 41.98 -59.35
CA ALA A 197 10.52 43.37 -59.57
C ALA A 197 10.93 43.59 -61.04
N ALA A 198 10.36 44.61 -61.67
CA ALA A 198 10.84 45.16 -62.93
C ALA A 198 11.45 46.54 -62.63
N GLU A 199 12.73 46.64 -63.01
CA GLU A 199 13.60 47.80 -63.29
C GLU A 199 13.46 49.09 -62.47
#